data_AF-A0A924RST2-F1
#
_entry.id   AF-A0A924RST2-F1
#
_cell.length_a   1.000
_cell.length_b   1.000
_cell.length_c   1.000
_cell.angle_alpha   90.00
_cell.angle_beta   90.00
_cell.angle_gamma   90.00
#
_symmetry.space_group_name_H-M   'P 1'
#
loop_
_entity.id
_entity.type
_entity.pdbx_description
1 polymer ?
#
loop_
_entity_poly.entity_id
_entity_poly.type
_entity_poly.pdbx_seq_one_letter_code
_entity_poly.pdbx_strand_id
1 'polypeptide(L)'
;MNKRTHIALDDELVAQAMAVARVKTKKAAVEAALLAYVRKPDYSRVLALRGKGLIDPEYDPRGPYCLTQAGLERRGLSATS
;
A
#
# COMPACT_ATOMS: atom_id res chain seq x y z
N MET A 1 -25.35 -18.56 0.72
CA MET A 1 -26.27 -18.51 -0.44
C MET A 1 -25.54 -17.93 -1.63
N ASN A 2 -25.48 -18.63 -2.76
CA ASN A 2 -24.97 -18.12 -4.03
C ASN A 2 -26.15 -17.73 -4.93
N LYS A 3 -26.27 -16.45 -5.30
CA LYS A 3 -27.33 -15.97 -6.21
C LYS A 3 -26.69 -15.60 -7.54
N ARG A 4 -27.20 -16.15 -8.64
CA ARG A 4 -26.76 -15.79 -9.99
C ARG A 4 -27.53 -14.55 -10.42
N THR A 5 -26.80 -13.48 -10.68
CA THR A 5 -27.37 -12.17 -11.02
C THR A 5 -26.75 -11.70 -12.32
N HIS A 6 -27.57 -11.16 -13.22
CA HIS A 6 -27.08 -10.49 -14.42
C HIS A 6 -27.00 -8.99 -14.11
N ILE A 7 -25.78 -8.45 -14.10
CA ILE A 7 -25.50 -7.03 -13.86
C ILE A 7 -24.54 -6.55 -14.95
N ALA A 8 -24.77 -5.33 -15.45
CA ALA A 8 -23.81 -4.67 -16.32
C ALA A 8 -22.67 -4.10 -15.46
N LEU A 9 -21.44 -4.40 -15.82
CA LEU A 9 -20.23 -3.91 -15.17
C LEU A 9 -19.31 -3.32 -16.24
N ASP A 10 -18.54 -2.32 -15.84
CA ASP A 10 -17.46 -1.79 -16.67
C ASP A 10 -16.32 -2.82 -16.74
N ASP A 11 -16.01 -3.29 -17.95
CA ASP A 11 -15.01 -4.31 -18.19
C ASP A 11 -13.57 -3.81 -17.93
N GLU A 12 -13.31 -2.52 -18.10
CA GLU A 12 -11.99 -1.93 -17.79
C GLU A 12 -11.77 -1.91 -16.27
N LEU A 13 -12.80 -1.52 -15.52
CA LEU A 13 -12.75 -1.51 -14.05
C LEU A 13 -12.57 -2.94 -13.49
N VAL A 14 -13.26 -3.92 -14.09
CA VAL A 14 -13.12 -5.33 -13.70
C VAL A 14 -11.72 -5.85 -14.03
N ALA A 15 -11.14 -5.47 -15.18
CA ALA A 15 -9.77 -5.85 -15.53
C ALA A 15 -8.74 -5.27 -14.54
N GLN A 16 -8.90 -4.00 -14.15
CA GLN A 16 -8.06 -3.38 -13.11
C GLN A 16 -8.20 -4.10 -11.77
N ALA A 17 -9.43 -4.39 -11.34
CA ALA A 17 -9.68 -5.14 -10.10
C ALA A 17 -9.09 -6.56 -10.16
N MET A 18 -9.17 -7.23 -11.31
CA MET A 18 -8.55 -8.55 -11.54
C MET A 18 -7.03 -8.48 -11.42
N ALA A 19 -6.39 -7.43 -11.95
CA ALA A 19 -4.95 -7.22 -11.86
C ALA A 19 -4.50 -6.97 -10.41
N VAL A 20 -5.21 -6.09 -9.67
CA VAL A 20 -4.93 -5.78 -8.27
C VAL A 20 -5.12 -6.99 -7.37
N ALA A 21 -6.22 -7.74 -7.56
CA ALA A 21 -6.53 -8.93 -6.76
C ALA A 21 -5.80 -10.21 -7.23
N ARG A 22 -5.09 -10.17 -8.37
CA ARG A 22 -4.41 -11.32 -9.02
C ARG A 22 -5.33 -12.53 -9.25
N VAL A 23 -6.55 -12.29 -9.70
CA VAL A 23 -7.56 -13.33 -9.93
C VAL A 23 -7.86 -13.54 -11.41
N LYS A 24 -8.22 -14.77 -11.78
CA LYS A 24 -8.47 -15.17 -13.17
C LYS A 24 -9.92 -14.99 -13.63
N THR A 25 -10.86 -14.76 -12.72
CA THR A 25 -12.29 -14.70 -13.05
C THR A 25 -12.92 -13.39 -12.60
N LYS A 26 -13.85 -12.86 -13.40
CA LYS A 26 -14.61 -11.65 -13.08
C LYS A 26 -15.38 -11.82 -11.75
N LYS A 27 -15.96 -13.01 -11.50
CA LYS A 27 -16.64 -13.33 -10.22
C LYS A 27 -15.71 -13.17 -9.02
N ALA A 28 -14.51 -13.75 -9.09
CA ALA A 28 -13.56 -13.67 -7.97
C ALA A 28 -13.09 -12.23 -7.74
N ALA A 29 -12.96 -11.42 -8.80
CA ALA A 29 -12.62 -10.01 -8.66
C ALA A 29 -13.73 -9.22 -7.97
N VAL A 30 -14.99 -9.43 -8.35
CA VAL A 30 -16.14 -8.78 -7.70
C VAL A 30 -16.26 -9.20 -6.24
N GLU A 31 -16.10 -10.48 -5.93
CA GLU A 31 -16.15 -10.98 -4.56
C GLU A 31 -15.00 -10.42 -3.70
N ALA A 32 -13.78 -10.38 -4.25
CA ALA A 32 -12.63 -9.75 -3.58
C ALA A 32 -12.83 -8.25 -3.36
N ALA A 33 -13.40 -7.53 -4.34
CA ALA A 33 -13.69 -6.11 -4.21
C ALA A 33 -14.75 -5.84 -3.13
N LEU A 34 -15.81 -6.64 -3.08
CA LEU A 34 -16.83 -6.54 -2.03
C LEU A 34 -16.26 -6.86 -0.65
N LEU A 35 -15.43 -7.90 -0.54
CA LEU A 35 -14.73 -8.22 0.70
C LEU A 35 -13.79 -7.09 1.14
N ALA A 36 -13.07 -6.47 0.21
CA ALA A 36 -12.22 -5.32 0.49
C ALA A 36 -13.03 -4.09 0.92
N TYR A 37 -14.21 -3.88 0.32
CA TYR A 37 -15.10 -2.77 0.67
C TYR A 37 -15.73 -2.94 2.06
N VAL A 38 -16.16 -4.16 2.40
CA VAL A 38 -16.76 -4.48 3.71
C VAL A 38 -15.71 -4.58 4.80
N ARG A 39 -14.48 -5.00 4.47
CA ARG A 39 -13.35 -4.86 5.38
C ARG A 39 -13.16 -3.38 5.68
N LYS A 40 -13.64 -2.93 6.83
CA LYS A 40 -13.08 -1.75 7.49
C LYS A 40 -11.60 -2.06 7.70
N PRO A 41 -10.67 -1.42 6.98
CA PRO A 41 -9.28 -1.66 7.23
C PRO A 41 -9.02 -1.15 8.65
N ASP A 42 -8.54 -2.04 9.52
CA ASP A 42 -8.24 -1.66 10.89
C ASP A 42 -6.98 -0.81 10.91
N TYR A 43 -7.17 0.49 10.70
CA TYR A 43 -6.11 1.48 10.78
C TYR A 43 -5.71 1.79 12.23
N SER A 44 -6.36 1.21 13.24
CA SER A 44 -6.03 1.49 14.65
C SER A 44 -4.56 1.18 14.95
N ARG A 45 -4.04 0.09 14.37
CA ARG A 45 -2.64 -0.32 14.54
C ARG A 45 -1.67 0.66 13.90
N VAL A 46 -1.97 1.16 12.71
CA VAL A 46 -1.14 2.15 12.00
C VAL A 46 -1.21 3.51 12.71
N LEU A 47 -2.42 3.92 13.11
CA LEU A 47 -2.64 5.15 13.87
C LEU A 47 -1.97 5.11 15.25
N ALA A 48 -1.93 3.94 15.90
CA ALA A 48 -1.22 3.74 17.16
C ALA A 48 0.32 3.85 17.04
N LEU A 49 0.87 3.88 15.81
CA LEU A 49 2.29 4.18 15.59
C LEU A 49 2.58 5.68 15.52
N ARG A 50 1.54 6.51 15.34
CA ARG A 50 1.70 7.96 15.29
C ARG A 50 2.23 8.48 16.63
N GLY A 51 3.32 9.24 16.59
CA GLY A 51 3.92 9.84 17.79
C GLY A 51 4.85 8.92 18.59
N LYS A 52 5.08 7.66 18.15
CA LYS A 52 6.00 6.73 18.83
C LYS A 52 7.48 6.94 18.50
N GLY A 53 7.85 8.02 17.80
CA GLY A 53 9.24 8.30 17.45
C GLY A 53 9.91 7.22 16.60
N LEU A 54 9.14 6.49 15.80
CA LEU A 54 9.63 5.38 14.96
C LEU A 54 10.33 5.84 13.67
N ILE A 55 10.35 7.15 13.42
CA ILE A 55 11.11 7.74 12.33
C ILE A 55 12.53 7.95 12.85
N ASP A 56 13.51 7.36 12.15
CA ASP A 56 14.93 7.57 12.45
C ASP A 56 15.24 9.08 12.43
N PRO A 57 15.91 9.64 13.46
CA PRO A 57 16.30 11.05 13.48
C PRO A 57 17.14 11.47 12.27
N GLU A 58 17.84 10.51 11.64
CA GLU A 58 18.62 10.74 10.42
C GLU A 58 17.80 10.61 9.14
N TYR A 59 16.50 10.27 9.20
CA TYR A 59 15.68 10.11 8.02
C TYR A 59 15.38 11.47 7.36
N ASP A 60 15.85 11.65 6.13
CA ASP A 60 15.48 12.78 5.28
C ASP A 60 14.99 12.26 3.92
N PRO A 61 13.70 12.37 3.59
CA PRO A 61 13.15 11.86 2.33
C PRO A 61 13.71 12.56 1.08
N ARG A 62 14.38 13.71 1.25
CA ARG A 62 15.02 14.46 0.16
C ARG A 62 16.51 14.18 0.04
N GLY A 63 17.10 13.51 1.04
CA GLY A 63 18.52 13.24 1.11
C GLY A 63 18.94 12.02 0.28
N PRO A 64 20.24 11.92 -0.06
CA PRO A 64 20.81 10.68 -0.61
C PRO A 64 20.52 9.51 0.31
N TYR A 65 20.07 8.38 -0.25
CA TYR A 65 19.69 7.18 0.51
C TYR A 65 18.63 7.43 1.61
N CYS A 66 17.83 8.48 1.48
CA CYS A 66 16.85 8.91 2.47
C CYS A 66 17.47 9.30 3.83
N LEU A 67 18.72 9.77 3.83
CA LEU A 67 19.46 10.16 5.03
C LEU A 67 19.80 11.65 5.03
N THR A 68 19.81 12.23 6.23
CA THR A 68 20.41 13.54 6.51
C THR A 68 21.93 13.51 6.27
N GLN A 69 22.52 14.67 5.99
CA GLN A 69 23.97 14.82 5.82
C GLN A 69 24.78 14.25 6.99
N ALA A 70 24.33 14.51 8.23
CA ALA A 70 24.95 13.95 9.43
C ALA A 70 24.88 12.41 9.47
N GLY A 71 23.79 11.82 8.98
CA GLY A 71 23.64 10.36 8.89
C GLY A 71 24.50 9.72 7.81
N LEU A 72 24.74 10.43 6.70
CA LEU A 72 25.69 10.00 5.66
C LEU A 72 27.12 9.98 6.20
N GLU A 73 27.53 11.05 6.89
CA GLU A 73 28.86 11.19 7.49
C GLU A 73 29.13 10.12 8.55
N ARG A 74 28.16 9.85 9.45
CA ARG A 74 28.29 8.78 10.47
C ARG A 74 28.44 7.39 9.87
N ARG A 75 27.86 7.14 8.70
CA ARG A 75 27.92 5.84 8.01
C ARG A 75 29.13 5.72 7.09
N GLY A 76 30.00 6.72 7.03
CA GLY A 76 31.14 6.75 6.10
C GLY A 76 30.71 6.82 4.63
N LEU A 77 29.45 7.19 4.38
CA LEU A 77 28.86 7.35 3.06
C LEU A 77 29.09 8.80 2.62
N SER A 78 30.34 9.20 2.43
CA SER A 78 30.63 10.48 1.80
C SER A 78 30.34 10.37 0.30
N ALA A 79 29.65 11.36 -0.25
CA ALA A 79 29.71 11.64 -1.68
C ALA A 79 31.13 12.15 -1.99
N THR A 80 32.09 11.25 -2.01
CA THR A 80 33.47 11.55 -2.38
C THR A 80 33.48 11.84 -3.88
N SER A 81 33.53 13.13 -4.23
CA SER A 81 34.30 13.60 -5.40
C SER A 81 35.73 13.85 -4.95
#